data_AF-A0A2V1JL56-F1
#
_entry.id   AF-A0A2V1JL56-F1
#
_cell.length_a   1.000
_cell.length_b   1.000
_cell.length_c   1.000
_cell.angle_alpha   90.00
_cell.angle_beta   90.00
_cell.angle_gamma   90.00
#
_symmetry.space_group_name_H-M   'P 1'
#
loop_
_entity.id
_entity.type
_entity.pdbx_description
1 polymer ?
#
loop_
_entity_poly.entity_id
_entity_poly.type
_entity_poly.pdbx_seq_one_letter_code
_entity_poly.pdbx_strand_id
1 'polypeptide(L)'
;MEEKDREILREAASEQGYTSIAINKDGKHVGGCFIPWKLTSSAINMKTPRVTLAVEDLQDEAIMADVKKCKVLGCYIMIPLEDYSFVQQFHELCDLFILYGKNISDLSFVQDMPNLFLFYLEDAKLTDIRPLIDNCRRSNSLPGKRFGFYHCEIQDTSAMKDADFMISELLIWPPEGQTDEKERWLNGRHISGFRIYD
;
A
#
# COMPACT_ATOMS: atom_id res chain seq x y z
N MET A 1 -6.70 -11.97 16.03
CA MET A 1 -7.35 -12.57 14.83
C MET A 1 -8.41 -13.58 15.23
N GLU A 2 -9.38 -13.87 14.37
CA GLU A 2 -10.33 -14.99 14.56
C GLU A 2 -9.65 -16.35 14.32
N GLU A 3 -10.09 -17.42 14.99
CA GLU A 3 -9.44 -18.74 14.90
C GLU A 3 -9.47 -19.30 13.47
N LYS A 4 -10.55 -19.06 12.72
CA LYS A 4 -10.65 -19.46 11.31
C LYS A 4 -9.56 -18.81 10.45
N ASP A 5 -9.27 -17.54 10.67
CA ASP A 5 -8.22 -16.81 9.96
C ASP A 5 -6.83 -17.34 10.36
N ARG A 6 -6.68 -17.79 11.61
CA ARG A 6 -5.47 -18.46 12.09
C ARG A 6 -5.21 -19.80 11.41
N GLU A 7 -6.24 -20.61 11.22
CA GLU A 7 -6.16 -21.89 10.50
C GLU A 7 -5.74 -21.66 9.04
N ILE A 8 -6.39 -20.70 8.36
CA ILE A 8 -6.05 -20.31 6.98
C ILE A 8 -4.59 -19.84 6.88
N LEU A 9 -4.14 -19.03 7.83
CA LEU A 9 -2.76 -18.55 7.87
C LEU A 9 -1.77 -19.70 8.02
N ARG A 10 -2.03 -20.63 8.94
CA ARG A 10 -1.16 -21.80 9.17
C ARG A 10 -1.08 -22.72 7.97
N GLU A 11 -2.20 -22.97 7.29
CA GLU A 11 -2.24 -23.73 6.05
C GLU A 11 -1.36 -23.07 4.99
N ALA A 12 -1.59 -21.77 4.73
CA ALA A 12 -0.79 -21.01 3.76
C ALA A 12 0.71 -20.98 4.14
N ALA A 13 1.03 -20.85 5.42
CA ALA A 13 2.41 -20.87 5.91
C ALA A 13 3.09 -22.24 5.72
N SER A 14 2.35 -23.34 5.91
CA SER A 14 2.86 -24.71 5.75
C SER A 14 3.20 -25.04 4.30
N GLU A 15 2.45 -24.48 3.35
CA GLU A 15 2.62 -24.70 1.92
C GLU A 15 3.55 -23.66 1.25
N GLN A 16 4.04 -22.67 2.00
CA GLN A 16 4.67 -21.46 1.45
C GLN A 16 3.80 -20.79 0.38
N GLY A 17 2.49 -20.86 0.61
CA GLY A 17 1.44 -20.40 -0.29
C GLY A 17 1.26 -18.89 -0.27
N TYR A 18 0.41 -18.43 -1.19
CA TYR A 18 0.04 -17.03 -1.29
C TYR A 18 -1.07 -16.66 -0.32
N THR A 19 -0.96 -15.48 0.27
CA THR A 19 -2.02 -14.91 1.10
C THR A 19 -2.15 -13.41 0.86
N SER A 20 -3.18 -12.81 1.44
CA SER A 20 -3.35 -11.37 1.54
C SER A 20 -3.94 -11.08 2.90
N ILE A 21 -3.40 -10.07 3.58
CA ILE A 21 -3.69 -9.79 4.99
C ILE A 21 -4.34 -8.43 5.13
N ALA A 22 -5.36 -8.34 5.97
CA ALA A 22 -5.84 -7.06 6.50
C ALA A 22 -5.40 -6.90 7.95
N ILE A 23 -5.30 -5.66 8.40
CA ILE A 23 -5.00 -5.30 9.78
C ILE A 23 -6.06 -4.30 10.24
N ASN A 24 -6.76 -4.64 11.31
CA ASN A 24 -7.73 -3.75 11.94
C ASN A 24 -7.62 -3.85 13.47
N LYS A 25 -8.54 -3.18 14.17
CA LYS A 25 -8.47 -3.04 15.63
C LYS A 25 -8.63 -4.35 16.38
N ASP A 26 -9.50 -5.25 15.93
CA ASP A 26 -9.96 -6.41 16.71
C ASP A 26 -9.72 -7.76 16.01
N GLY A 27 -9.11 -7.75 14.83
CA GLY A 27 -8.86 -8.95 14.03
C GLY A 27 -10.12 -9.55 13.43
N LYS A 28 -11.24 -8.81 13.41
CA LYS A 28 -12.48 -9.26 12.79
C LYS A 28 -12.30 -9.37 11.29
N HIS A 29 -12.73 -10.49 10.70
CA HIS A 29 -12.51 -10.75 9.28
C HIS A 29 -13.15 -9.67 8.39
N VAL A 30 -12.35 -9.07 7.50
CA VAL A 30 -12.84 -8.12 6.48
C VAL A 30 -12.97 -8.81 5.12
N GLY A 31 -14.12 -9.46 4.92
CA GLY A 31 -14.44 -10.06 3.63
C GLY A 31 -14.76 -8.98 2.59
N GLY A 32 -13.92 -8.88 1.54
CA GLY A 32 -14.13 -7.93 0.44
C GLY A 32 -14.13 -6.48 0.90
N CYS A 33 -13.01 -6.04 1.48
CA CYS A 33 -12.93 -4.75 2.17
C CYS A 33 -13.52 -3.59 1.35
N PHE A 34 -14.03 -2.59 2.07
CA PHE A 34 -14.25 -1.26 1.51
C PHE A 34 -12.89 -0.72 1.07
N ILE A 35 -12.52 -1.08 -0.15
CA ILE A 35 -11.48 -0.41 -0.90
C ILE A 35 -12.11 0.96 -1.23
N PRO A 36 -11.54 2.11 -0.82
CA PRO A 36 -12.05 3.48 -1.07
C PRO A 36 -12.17 3.90 -2.56
N TRP A 37 -12.40 2.95 -3.45
CA TRP A 37 -12.33 3.07 -4.89
C TRP A 37 -13.69 2.77 -5.52
N LYS A 38 -14.79 2.98 -4.79
CA LYS A 38 -16.17 2.74 -5.28
C LYS A 38 -16.54 3.57 -6.52
N LEU A 39 -15.73 4.55 -6.92
CA LEU A 39 -16.02 5.50 -8.01
C LEU A 39 -14.89 5.67 -9.03
N THR A 40 -13.81 4.90 -8.96
CA THR A 40 -12.75 4.93 -9.99
C THR A 40 -12.48 3.52 -10.50
N SER A 41 -12.14 3.40 -11.78
CA SER A 41 -11.72 2.15 -12.45
C SER A 41 -10.41 1.54 -11.89
N SER A 42 -9.97 2.04 -10.73
CA SER A 42 -8.65 1.93 -10.12
C SER A 42 -8.25 0.64 -9.45
N ALA A 43 -9.16 0.20 -8.59
CA ALA A 43 -9.02 -0.98 -7.71
C ALA A 43 -9.32 -2.30 -8.41
N ILE A 44 -9.47 -2.28 -9.74
CA ILE A 44 -9.63 -3.51 -10.52
C ILE A 44 -8.37 -4.35 -10.28
N ASN A 45 -8.60 -5.56 -9.74
CA ASN A 45 -7.61 -6.60 -9.41
C ASN A 45 -6.90 -6.51 -8.04
N MET A 46 -7.32 -5.63 -7.12
CA MET A 46 -6.85 -5.74 -5.73
C MET A 46 -7.20 -7.11 -5.16
N LYS A 47 -6.28 -7.69 -4.39
CA LYS A 47 -6.51 -8.96 -3.70
C LYS A 47 -7.56 -8.78 -2.60
N THR A 48 -8.38 -9.80 -2.39
CA THR A 48 -9.24 -9.85 -1.21
C THR A 48 -8.41 -10.35 -0.03
N PRO A 49 -8.40 -9.66 1.12
CA PRO A 49 -7.80 -10.20 2.35
C PRO A 49 -8.36 -11.59 2.66
N ARG A 50 -7.48 -12.57 2.88
CA ARG A 50 -7.84 -13.93 3.30
C ARG A 50 -7.78 -14.09 4.82
N VAL A 51 -6.96 -13.28 5.47
CA VAL A 51 -6.68 -13.31 6.91
C VAL A 51 -6.72 -11.88 7.42
N THR A 52 -7.33 -11.65 8.58
CA THR A 52 -7.35 -10.35 9.25
C THR A 52 -6.64 -10.44 10.59
N LEU A 53 -5.58 -9.65 10.74
CA LEU A 53 -4.83 -9.49 11.97
C LEU A 53 -5.47 -8.38 12.82
N ALA A 54 -5.51 -8.59 14.12
CA ALA A 54 -5.67 -7.53 15.11
C ALA A 54 -4.33 -6.79 15.27
N VAL A 55 -4.35 -5.59 15.84
CA VAL A 55 -3.11 -4.84 16.11
C VAL A 55 -2.20 -5.60 17.08
N GLU A 56 -2.78 -6.32 18.05
CA GLU A 56 -2.05 -7.11 19.02
C GLU A 56 -1.35 -8.32 18.38
N ASP A 57 -1.88 -8.86 17.28
CA ASP A 57 -1.28 -10.00 16.57
C ASP A 57 0.08 -9.62 15.95
N LEU A 58 0.31 -8.33 15.68
CA LEU A 58 1.61 -7.85 15.19
C LEU A 58 2.74 -8.02 16.21
N GLN A 59 2.39 -8.16 17.49
CA GLN A 59 3.33 -8.41 18.59
C GLN A 59 3.45 -9.90 18.94
N ASP A 60 2.60 -10.76 18.38
CA ASP A 60 2.66 -12.21 18.59
C ASP A 60 3.71 -12.82 17.65
N GLU A 61 4.81 -13.29 18.22
CA GLU A 61 5.92 -13.87 17.47
C GLU A 61 5.52 -15.10 16.65
N ALA A 62 4.60 -15.93 17.15
CA ALA A 62 4.18 -17.14 16.46
C ALA A 62 3.31 -16.80 15.25
N ILE A 63 2.38 -15.85 15.40
CA ILE A 63 1.57 -15.37 14.29
C ILE A 63 2.46 -14.72 13.22
N MET A 64 3.35 -13.81 13.63
CA MET A 64 4.23 -13.13 12.69
C MET A 64 5.25 -14.08 12.03
N ALA A 65 5.66 -15.15 12.71
CA ALA A 65 6.47 -16.20 12.10
C ALA A 65 5.72 -16.93 10.98
N ASP A 66 4.42 -17.19 11.13
CA ASP A 66 3.62 -17.80 10.09
C ASP A 66 3.35 -16.83 8.93
N VAL A 67 3.05 -15.56 9.22
CA VAL A 67 2.93 -14.51 8.19
C VAL A 67 4.20 -14.41 7.34
N LYS A 68 5.39 -14.45 7.98
CA LYS A 68 6.70 -14.39 7.29
C LYS A 68 6.98 -15.60 6.38
N LYS A 69 6.35 -16.75 6.62
CA LYS A 69 6.47 -17.92 5.73
C LYS A 69 5.59 -17.82 4.50
N CYS A 70 4.55 -16.99 4.54
CA CYS A 70 3.64 -16.81 3.41
C CYS A 70 4.21 -15.85 2.37
N LYS A 71 3.80 -16.05 1.12
CA LYS A 71 3.96 -15.04 0.06
C LYS A 71 2.79 -14.05 0.15
N VAL A 72 2.99 -12.98 0.91
CA VAL A 72 1.95 -11.93 1.10
C VAL A 72 1.86 -11.07 -0.17
N LEU A 73 0.72 -11.17 -0.88
CA LEU A 73 0.45 -10.42 -2.11
C LEU A 73 -0.27 -9.10 -1.86
N GLY A 74 -0.99 -8.97 -0.76
CA GLY A 74 -1.74 -7.77 -0.41
C GLY A 74 -1.70 -7.50 1.09
N CYS A 75 -1.53 -6.25 1.47
CA CYS A 75 -1.50 -5.79 2.86
C CYS A 75 -2.40 -4.55 3.00
N TYR A 76 -3.45 -4.66 3.83
CA TYR A 76 -4.50 -3.66 3.98
C TYR A 76 -4.57 -3.18 5.43
N ILE A 77 -4.01 -2.02 5.72
CA ILE A 77 -3.90 -1.46 7.06
C ILE A 77 -5.02 -0.43 7.26
N MET A 78 -6.03 -0.80 8.05
CA MET A 78 -7.28 -0.05 8.23
C MET A 78 -7.32 0.78 9.52
N ILE A 79 -6.22 0.83 10.25
CA ILE A 79 -6.04 1.55 11.51
C ILE A 79 -4.70 2.28 11.51
N PRO A 80 -4.53 3.35 12.30
CA PRO A 80 -3.20 3.93 12.51
C PRO A 80 -2.32 2.95 13.27
N LEU A 81 -1.05 2.87 12.88
CA LEU A 81 0.00 2.11 13.57
C LEU A 81 1.13 3.06 13.99
N GLU A 82 1.87 2.69 15.02
CA GLU A 82 3.09 3.40 15.41
C GLU A 82 4.29 2.99 14.57
N ASP A 83 4.28 1.76 14.02
CA ASP A 83 5.36 1.21 13.23
C ASP A 83 4.82 0.47 12.00
N TYR A 84 5.40 0.78 10.84
CA TYR A 84 5.10 0.18 9.54
C TYR A 84 6.28 -0.62 8.97
N SER A 85 7.41 -0.70 9.70
CA SER A 85 8.65 -1.35 9.24
C SER A 85 8.47 -2.82 8.89
N PHE A 86 7.55 -3.52 9.58
CA PHE A 86 7.25 -4.93 9.32
C PHE A 86 6.80 -5.18 7.87
N VAL A 87 6.25 -4.17 7.18
CA VAL A 87 5.80 -4.31 5.78
C VAL A 87 6.99 -4.62 4.87
N GLN A 88 8.21 -4.17 5.19
CA GLN A 88 9.42 -4.40 4.39
C GLN A 88 9.74 -5.89 4.17
N GLN A 89 9.24 -6.79 5.02
CA GLN A 89 9.44 -8.23 4.89
C GLN A 89 8.63 -8.86 3.75
N PHE A 90 7.65 -8.15 3.17
CA PHE A 90 6.75 -8.67 2.14
C PHE A 90 7.27 -8.40 0.73
N HIS A 91 8.33 -9.11 0.32
CA HIS A 91 8.95 -8.90 -1.00
C HIS A 91 8.05 -9.25 -2.20
N GLU A 92 7.04 -10.10 -1.99
CA GLU A 92 6.07 -10.50 -3.01
C GLU A 92 4.84 -9.56 -3.11
N LEU A 93 4.82 -8.47 -2.33
CA LEU A 93 3.67 -7.60 -2.20
C LEU A 93 3.34 -6.92 -3.54
N CYS A 94 2.08 -7.04 -3.95
CA CYS A 94 1.52 -6.42 -5.15
C CYS A 94 0.68 -5.19 -4.80
N ASP A 95 -0.08 -5.29 -3.71
CA ASP A 95 -1.04 -4.28 -3.24
C ASP A 95 -0.68 -3.85 -1.82
N LEU A 96 -0.49 -2.54 -1.62
CA LEU A 96 -0.33 -1.96 -0.30
C LEU A 96 -1.35 -0.83 -0.11
N PHE A 97 -2.16 -0.96 0.93
CA PHE A 97 -3.23 -0.01 1.25
C PHE A 97 -3.11 0.42 2.71
N ILE A 98 -2.96 1.73 2.95
CA ILE A 98 -2.82 2.31 4.28
C ILE A 98 -3.81 3.48 4.45
N LEU A 99 -4.81 3.31 5.32
CA LEU A 99 -5.90 4.28 5.51
C LEU A 99 -5.55 5.45 6.46
N TYR A 100 -4.67 5.22 7.44
CA TYR A 100 -4.37 6.23 8.47
C TYR A 100 -2.86 6.29 8.72
N GLY A 101 -2.12 6.88 7.79
CA GLY A 101 -0.66 6.94 7.78
C GLY A 101 -0.05 8.12 8.54
N LYS A 102 -0.71 8.65 9.58
CA LYS A 102 -0.26 9.87 10.30
C LYS A 102 1.15 9.80 10.87
N ASN A 103 1.61 8.59 11.19
CA ASN A 103 2.94 8.33 11.72
C ASN A 103 3.99 8.00 10.62
N ILE A 104 3.59 8.06 9.35
CA ILE A 104 4.48 7.80 8.21
C ILE A 104 5.08 9.13 7.75
N SER A 105 6.41 9.24 7.86
CA SER A 105 7.18 10.40 7.40
C SER A 105 8.18 10.09 6.28
N ASP A 106 8.44 8.82 6.03
CA ASP A 106 9.25 8.31 4.93
C ASP A 106 8.66 6.99 4.39
N LEU A 107 9.04 6.63 3.17
CA LEU A 107 8.58 5.41 2.49
C LEU A 107 9.69 4.34 2.38
N SER A 108 10.72 4.36 3.22
CA SER A 108 11.84 3.41 3.13
C SER A 108 11.39 1.94 3.19
N PHE A 109 10.29 1.66 3.90
CA PHE A 109 9.73 0.31 4.01
C PHE A 109 9.23 -0.28 2.68
N VAL A 110 9.01 0.52 1.62
CA VAL A 110 8.62 -0.01 0.29
C VAL A 110 9.80 -0.24 -0.66
N GLN A 111 11.03 0.01 -0.22
CA GLN A 111 12.19 0.06 -1.11
C GLN A 111 12.50 -1.30 -1.76
N ASP A 112 12.07 -2.45 -1.22
CA ASP A 112 12.39 -3.78 -1.77
C ASP A 112 11.14 -4.63 -2.04
N MET A 113 10.19 -4.03 -2.79
CA MET A 113 8.92 -4.65 -3.21
C MET A 113 8.79 -4.60 -4.74
N PRO A 114 9.57 -5.41 -5.49
CA PRO A 114 9.63 -5.32 -6.94
C PRO A 114 8.30 -5.69 -7.62
N ASN A 115 7.35 -6.27 -6.91
CA ASN A 115 6.03 -6.62 -7.46
C ASN A 115 4.96 -5.55 -7.19
N LEU A 116 5.25 -4.55 -6.33
CA LEU A 116 4.28 -3.53 -5.93
C LEU A 116 3.85 -2.71 -7.15
N PHE A 117 2.57 -2.77 -7.50
CA PHE A 117 2.01 -1.97 -8.59
C PHE A 117 0.79 -1.16 -8.15
N LEU A 118 0.22 -1.44 -6.98
CA LEU A 118 -0.85 -0.66 -6.39
C LEU A 118 -0.43 -0.18 -5.00
N PHE A 119 -0.36 1.13 -4.82
CA PHE A 119 -0.06 1.76 -3.55
C PHE A 119 -1.07 2.85 -3.23
N TYR A 120 -1.71 2.73 -2.07
CA TYR A 120 -2.60 3.73 -1.50
C TYR A 120 -2.09 4.14 -0.14
N LEU A 121 -2.01 5.45 0.08
CA LEU A 121 -1.62 6.04 1.35
C LEU A 121 -2.53 7.23 1.66
N GLU A 122 -3.05 7.26 2.89
CA GLU A 122 -3.86 8.36 3.40
C GLU A 122 -3.25 8.98 4.66
N ASP A 123 -3.42 10.29 4.84
CA ASP A 123 -3.07 11.06 6.04
C ASP A 123 -1.56 11.12 6.40
N ALA A 124 -0.65 10.88 5.45
CA ALA A 124 0.80 10.88 5.72
C ALA A 124 1.47 12.25 5.51
N LYS A 125 2.60 12.50 6.20
CA LYS A 125 3.43 13.71 6.03
C LYS A 125 4.83 13.34 5.57
N LEU A 126 5.01 13.25 4.26
CA LEU A 126 6.23 12.74 3.65
C LEU A 126 7.22 13.85 3.30
N THR A 127 8.50 13.59 3.55
CA THR A 127 9.57 14.46 3.03
C THR A 127 9.67 14.32 1.51
N ASP A 128 9.68 13.09 1.00
CA ASP A 128 9.70 12.79 -0.43
C ASP A 128 9.06 11.42 -0.73
N ILE A 129 8.98 11.08 -2.02
CA ILE A 129 8.49 9.78 -2.53
C ILE A 129 9.57 8.98 -3.26
N ARG A 130 10.85 9.33 -3.08
CA ARG A 130 11.98 8.70 -3.78
C ARG A 130 12.04 7.19 -3.56
N PRO A 131 11.84 6.63 -2.34
CA PRO A 131 11.85 5.19 -2.14
C PRO A 131 10.84 4.43 -3.00
N LEU A 132 9.64 4.98 -3.20
CA LEU A 132 8.60 4.39 -4.04
C LEU A 132 9.00 4.39 -5.52
N ILE A 133 9.53 5.51 -6.01
CA ILE A 133 9.97 5.65 -7.40
C ILE A 133 11.15 4.71 -7.69
N ASP A 134 12.15 4.67 -6.81
CA ASP A 134 13.32 3.81 -6.96
C ASP A 134 12.98 2.32 -6.86
N ASN A 135 11.99 1.94 -6.04
CA ASN A 135 11.44 0.58 -6.05
C ASN A 135 10.78 0.24 -7.41
N CYS A 136 9.97 1.15 -7.94
CA CYS A 136 9.27 0.93 -9.21
C CYS A 136 10.22 0.87 -10.41
N ARG A 137 11.33 1.61 -10.41
CA ARG A 137 12.38 1.53 -11.45
C ARG A 137 13.09 0.17 -11.49
N ARG A 138 13.21 -0.49 -10.33
CA ARG A 138 13.83 -1.83 -10.21
C ARG A 138 12.85 -2.97 -10.49
N SER A 139 11.56 -2.66 -10.62
CA SER A 139 10.49 -3.63 -10.82
C SER A 139 10.42 -4.12 -12.26
N ASN A 140 10.26 -5.44 -12.45
CA ASN A 140 9.92 -6.06 -13.74
C ASN A 140 8.40 -6.28 -13.89
N SER A 141 7.58 -5.65 -13.04
CA SER A 141 6.13 -5.84 -13.01
C SER A 141 5.49 -5.29 -14.29
N LEU A 142 4.76 -6.15 -15.00
CA LEU A 142 4.07 -5.82 -16.25
C LEU A 142 2.88 -4.86 -16.10
N PRO A 143 2.08 -4.92 -15.01
CA PRO A 143 1.03 -3.93 -14.77
C PRO A 143 1.61 -2.52 -14.60
N GLY A 144 0.98 -1.55 -15.27
CA GLY A 144 1.27 -0.15 -15.00
C GLY A 144 0.95 0.21 -13.56
N LYS A 145 1.81 1.05 -12.98
CA LYS A 145 1.75 1.46 -11.57
C LYS A 145 0.54 2.36 -11.32
N ARG A 146 -0.06 2.18 -10.14
CA ARG A 146 -1.23 2.94 -9.67
C ARG A 146 -0.95 3.44 -8.27
N PHE A 147 -0.97 4.77 -8.12
CA PHE A 147 -0.67 5.41 -6.86
C PHE A 147 -1.84 6.31 -6.44
N GLY A 148 -2.20 6.24 -5.16
CA GLY A 148 -3.17 7.12 -4.53
C GLY A 148 -2.56 7.77 -3.29
N PHE A 149 -2.51 9.09 -3.26
CA PHE A 149 -2.07 9.87 -2.10
C PHE A 149 -3.24 10.74 -1.65
N TYR A 150 -3.82 10.38 -0.51
CA TYR A 150 -5.04 10.98 0.02
C TYR A 150 -4.72 11.78 1.28
N HIS A 151 -5.05 13.06 1.30
CA HIS A 151 -4.75 13.99 2.40
C HIS A 151 -3.28 13.90 2.86
N CYS A 152 -2.37 13.59 1.93
CA CYS A 152 -0.94 13.48 2.20
C CYS A 152 -0.26 14.83 1.97
N GLU A 153 0.56 15.27 2.92
CA GLU A 153 1.47 16.40 2.73
C GLU A 153 2.82 15.86 2.24
N ILE A 154 3.13 16.05 0.96
CA ILE A 154 4.41 15.60 0.38
C ILE A 154 5.23 16.83 0.02
N GLN A 155 6.38 17.02 0.66
CA GLN A 155 7.20 18.21 0.46
C GLN A 155 7.87 18.20 -0.92
N ASP A 156 8.56 17.11 -1.27
CA ASP A 156 9.27 16.96 -2.54
C ASP A 156 8.68 15.85 -3.43
N THR A 157 8.11 16.25 -4.56
CA THR A 157 7.61 15.36 -5.62
C THR A 157 8.58 15.23 -6.80
N SER A 158 9.78 15.82 -6.72
CA SER A 158 10.74 15.89 -7.83
C SER A 158 11.17 14.52 -8.36
N ALA A 159 11.12 13.48 -7.54
CA ALA A 159 11.37 12.10 -7.94
C ALA A 159 10.44 11.61 -9.07
N MET A 160 9.27 12.22 -9.27
CA MET A 160 8.39 11.92 -10.42
C MET A 160 9.06 12.21 -11.77
N LYS A 161 10.07 13.08 -11.82
CA LYS A 161 10.90 13.33 -13.01
C LYS A 161 11.73 12.11 -13.41
N ASP A 162 11.94 11.17 -12.51
CA ASP A 162 12.70 9.94 -12.74
C ASP A 162 11.79 8.73 -12.96
N ALA A 163 10.46 8.91 -12.99
CA ALA A 163 9.50 7.82 -13.25
C ALA A 163 9.49 7.45 -14.74
N ASP A 164 10.42 6.63 -15.19
CA ASP A 164 10.56 6.13 -16.56
C ASP A 164 9.76 4.82 -16.83
N PHE A 165 8.92 4.43 -15.88
CA PHE A 165 8.01 3.29 -15.97
C PHE A 165 6.56 3.72 -16.24
N MET A 166 5.73 2.77 -16.67
CA MET A 166 4.31 3.03 -16.93
C MET A 166 3.56 3.33 -15.63
N ILE A 167 3.01 4.54 -15.52
CA ILE A 167 2.01 4.90 -14.50
C ILE A 167 0.65 4.90 -15.20
N SER A 168 -0.19 3.92 -14.88
CA SER A 168 -1.55 3.86 -15.41
C SER A 168 -2.47 4.84 -14.70
N GLU A 169 -2.20 5.11 -13.42
CA GLU A 169 -3.01 6.01 -12.62
C GLU A 169 -2.22 6.68 -11.50
N LEU A 170 -2.54 7.95 -11.26
CA LEU A 170 -2.02 8.74 -10.15
C LEU A 170 -3.15 9.62 -9.62
N LEU A 171 -3.65 9.28 -8.43
CA LEU A 171 -4.74 9.98 -7.77
C LEU A 171 -4.19 10.80 -6.62
N ILE A 172 -4.42 12.10 -6.66
CA ILE A 172 -4.00 13.04 -5.61
C ILE A 172 -5.25 13.66 -4.99
N TRP A 173 -5.41 13.48 -3.68
CA TRP A 173 -6.36 14.24 -2.87
C TRP A 173 -5.56 15.12 -1.91
N PRO A 174 -5.32 16.39 -2.23
CA PRO A 174 -4.53 17.25 -1.35
C PRO A 174 -5.28 17.55 -0.05
N PRO A 175 -4.56 17.90 1.04
CA PRO A 175 -5.15 18.59 2.18
C PRO A 175 -5.84 19.90 1.77
N GLU A 176 -6.85 20.30 2.54
CA GLU A 176 -7.61 21.54 2.28
C GLU A 176 -6.68 22.76 2.16
N GLY A 177 -6.84 23.52 1.07
CA GLY A 177 -6.06 24.74 0.80
C GLY A 177 -4.80 24.55 -0.05
N GLN A 178 -4.40 23.32 -0.40
CA GLN A 178 -3.37 23.08 -1.43
C GLN A 178 -3.98 23.12 -2.83
N THR A 179 -3.53 24.08 -3.66
CA THR A 179 -4.18 24.41 -4.94
C THR A 179 -3.29 24.23 -6.18
N ASP A 180 -2.01 23.89 -6.01
CA ASP A 180 -1.03 23.76 -7.12
C ASP A 180 -0.39 22.36 -7.18
N GLU A 181 -1.20 21.30 -7.17
CA GLU A 181 -0.69 19.93 -7.22
C GLU A 181 -0.34 19.48 -8.64
N LYS A 182 -1.02 20.00 -9.68
CA LYS A 182 -0.87 19.45 -11.04
C LYS A 182 0.55 19.58 -11.59
N GLU A 183 1.12 20.78 -11.53
CA GLU A 183 2.47 21.01 -12.07
C GLU A 183 3.54 20.30 -11.21
N ARG A 184 3.36 20.31 -9.89
CA ARG A 184 4.25 19.61 -8.94
C ARG A 184 4.35 18.11 -9.22
N TRP A 185 3.25 17.46 -9.55
CA TRP A 185 3.20 16.01 -9.77
C TRP A 185 3.53 15.59 -11.20
N LEU A 186 3.02 16.34 -12.19
CA LEU A 186 3.19 15.97 -13.60
C LEU A 186 4.49 16.51 -14.20
N ASN A 187 4.92 17.71 -13.82
CA ASN A 187 6.07 18.41 -14.42
C ASN A 187 6.06 18.29 -15.96
N GLY A 188 4.95 18.70 -16.58
CA GLY A 188 4.73 18.60 -18.04
C GLY A 188 4.45 17.21 -18.61
N ARG A 189 4.39 16.14 -17.81
CA ARG A 189 4.07 14.78 -18.27
C ARG A 189 2.57 14.56 -18.41
N HIS A 190 2.20 13.65 -19.32
CA HIS A 190 0.84 13.16 -19.43
C HIS A 190 0.73 11.76 -18.81
N ILE A 191 -0.13 11.60 -17.82
CA ILE A 191 -0.51 10.32 -17.21
C ILE A 191 -2.02 10.14 -17.46
N SER A 192 -2.40 9.06 -18.16
CA SER A 192 -3.78 8.85 -18.63
C SER A 192 -4.82 8.82 -17.52
N GLY A 193 -4.45 8.28 -16.35
CA GLY A 193 -5.31 8.20 -15.17
C GLY A 193 -5.03 9.27 -14.12
N PHE A 194 -4.36 10.37 -14.46
CA PHE A 194 -4.10 11.41 -13.48
C PHE A 194 -5.37 12.15 -13.09
N ARG A 195 -5.67 12.21 -11.79
CA ARG A 195 -6.79 12.98 -11.24
C ARG A 195 -6.36 13.68 -9.96
N ILE A 196 -6.74 14.93 -9.85
CA ILE A 196 -6.72 15.67 -8.59
C ILE A 196 -8.17 15.81 -8.15
N TYR A 197 -8.44 15.50 -6.90
CA TYR A 197 -9.74 15.68 -6.28
C TYR A 197 -9.72 16.96 -5.43
N ASP A 198 -10.88 17.62 -5.35
CA ASP A 198 -11.11 18.77 -4.48
C ASP A 198 -11.72 18.29 -3.14
#